data_AF-A0A927C3L5-F1
#
_entry.id   AF-A0A927C3L5-F1
#
_cell.length_a   1.000
_cell.length_b   1.000
_cell.length_c   1.000
_cell.angle_alpha   90.00
_cell.angle_beta   90.00
_cell.angle_gamma   90.00
#
_symmetry.space_group_name_H-M   'P 1'
#
loop_
_entity.id
_entity.type
_entity.pdbx_description
1 polymer ?
#
loop_
_entity_poly.entity_id
_entity_poly.type
_entity_poly.pdbx_seq_one_letter_code
_entity_poly.pdbx_strand_id
1 'polypeptide(L)'
;MNIEQKKSITASLYDKVLQTANELLQSAKKFHISYLQSKSDPTYEEIAELIDDVCKIIVVLCEDVDEPELGAKAFEYCAYVKNMAIAIKEGDETALERYVEELDRKSFL
;
A
#
# COMPACT_ATOMS: atom_id res chain seq x y z
N MET A 1 8.54 -4.16 24.43
CA MET A 1 8.75 -5.07 23.28
C MET A 1 10.24 -5.24 23.08
N ASN A 2 10.74 -6.47 23.02
CA ASN A 2 12.16 -6.70 22.70
C ASN A 2 12.40 -6.52 21.19
N ILE A 3 13.68 -6.48 20.77
CA ILE A 3 14.06 -6.25 19.36
C ILE A 3 13.49 -7.33 18.43
N GLU A 4 13.54 -8.60 18.83
CA GLU A 4 13.00 -9.72 18.04
C GLU A 4 11.48 -9.59 17.80
N GLN A 5 10.73 -9.18 18.83
CA GLN A 5 9.30 -8.90 18.71
C GLN A 5 9.04 -7.72 17.78
N LYS A 6 9.86 -6.66 17.84
CA LYS A 6 9.76 -5.52 16.92
C LYS A 6 9.98 -5.96 15.48
N LYS A 7 11.07 -6.68 15.19
CA LYS A 7 11.36 -7.22 13.85
C LYS A 7 10.22 -8.08 13.31
N SER A 8 9.69 -8.99 14.14
CA SER A 8 8.57 -9.86 13.74
C SER A 8 7.30 -9.06 13.41
N ILE A 9 6.98 -8.03 14.19
CA ILE A 9 5.81 -7.17 13.92
C ILE A 9 6.05 -6.31 12.69
N THR A 10 7.24 -5.73 12.52
CA THR A 10 7.61 -4.95 11.34
C THR A 10 7.44 -5.78 10.06
N ALA A 11 7.96 -7.01 10.05
CA ALA A 11 7.81 -7.93 8.93
C ALA A 11 6.33 -8.24 8.66
N SER A 12 5.55 -8.56 9.69
CA SER A 12 4.12 -8.85 9.54
C SER A 12 3.31 -7.65 9.02
N LEU A 13 3.64 -6.43 9.44
CA LEU A 13 3.00 -5.22 8.93
C LEU A 13 3.41 -4.93 7.49
N TYR A 14 4.67 -5.12 7.15
CA TYR A 14 5.17 -4.99 5.78
C TYR A 14 4.47 -5.97 4.82
N ASP A 15 4.33 -7.24 5.22
CA ASP A 15 3.61 -8.24 4.43
C ASP A 15 2.15 -7.84 4.17
N LYS A 16 1.49 -7.21 5.15
CA LYS A 16 0.13 -6.69 4.98
C LYS A 16 0.08 -5.52 3.99
N VAL A 17 1.06 -4.62 4.03
CA VAL A 17 1.18 -3.53 3.04
C VAL A 17 1.33 -4.11 1.63
N LEU A 18 2.22 -5.10 1.46
CA LEU A 18 2.39 -5.78 0.17
C LEU A 18 1.11 -6.48 -0.31
N GLN A 19 0.42 -7.18 0.59
CA GLN A 19 -0.84 -7.84 0.28
C GLN A 19 -1.89 -6.83 -0.20
N THR A 20 -2.09 -5.73 0.54
CA THR A 20 -3.06 -4.69 0.17
C THR A 20 -2.69 -4.02 -1.14
N ALA A 21 -1.42 -3.70 -1.37
CA ALA A 21 -0.95 -3.15 -2.64
C ALA A 21 -1.22 -4.10 -3.81
N ASN A 22 -0.97 -5.41 -3.63
CA ASN A 22 -1.26 -6.40 -4.67
C ASN A 22 -2.76 -6.57 -4.92
N GLU A 23 -3.59 -6.62 -3.88
CA GLU A 23 -5.06 -6.73 -4.03
C GLU A 23 -5.64 -5.52 -4.77
N LEU A 24 -5.12 -4.33 -4.48
CA LEU A 24 -5.47 -3.10 -5.19
C LEU A 24 -5.03 -3.17 -6.66
N LEU A 25 -3.79 -3.58 -6.92
CA LEU A 25 -3.26 -3.78 -8.27
C LEU A 25 -4.13 -4.74 -9.08
N GLN A 26 -4.45 -5.91 -8.53
CA GLN A 26 -5.30 -6.89 -9.22
C GLN A 26 -6.70 -6.35 -9.48
N SER A 27 -7.26 -5.58 -8.54
CA SER A 27 -8.56 -4.94 -8.72
C SER A 27 -8.52 -3.90 -9.85
N ALA A 28 -7.51 -3.04 -9.86
CA ALA A 28 -7.32 -1.99 -10.86
C ALA A 28 -7.07 -2.56 -12.26
N LYS A 29 -6.39 -3.72 -12.38
CA LYS A 29 -6.20 -4.42 -13.66
C LYS A 29 -7.47 -5.10 -14.18
N LYS A 30 -8.39 -5.45 -13.28
CA LYS A 30 -9.57 -6.27 -13.61
C LYS A 30 -10.82 -5.45 -13.87
N PHE A 31 -10.96 -4.31 -13.20
CA PHE A 31 -12.21 -3.55 -13.19
C PHE A 31 -12.00 -2.12 -13.68
N HIS A 32 -13.01 -1.62 -14.37
CA HIS A 32 -13.08 -0.22 -14.79
C HIS A 32 -13.16 0.72 -13.56
N ILE A 33 -12.63 1.94 -13.69
CA ILE A 33 -12.56 2.90 -12.57
C ILE A 33 -13.94 3.19 -11.94
N SER A 34 -14.98 3.29 -12.77
CA SER A 34 -16.36 3.49 -12.31
C SER A 34 -16.88 2.34 -11.44
N TYR A 35 -16.43 1.10 -11.70
CA TYR A 35 -16.74 -0.03 -10.83
C TYR A 35 -15.98 0.06 -9.51
N LEU A 36 -14.70 0.44 -9.56
CA LEU A 36 -13.87 0.60 -8.36
C LEU A 36 -14.41 1.69 -7.43
N GLN A 37 -14.91 2.79 -7.98
CA GLN A 37 -15.60 3.86 -7.23
C GLN A 37 -16.91 3.37 -6.60
N SER A 38 -17.64 2.48 -7.28
CA SER A 38 -18.92 1.95 -6.78
C SER A 38 -18.76 0.91 -5.68
N LYS A 39 -17.54 0.39 -5.45
CA LYS A 39 -17.28 -0.65 -4.47
C LYS A 39 -17.27 -0.04 -3.07
N SER A 40 -18.23 -0.44 -2.23
CA SER A 40 -18.33 0.01 -0.84
C SER A 40 -18.03 -1.13 0.14
N ASP A 41 -17.11 -0.84 1.06
CA ASP A 41 -16.71 -1.58 2.27
C ASP A 41 -15.49 -2.53 2.16
N PRO A 42 -14.28 -2.06 2.55
CA PRO A 42 -13.88 -0.65 2.67
C PRO A 42 -13.73 -0.01 1.29
N THR A 43 -13.95 1.30 1.22
CA THR A 43 -13.62 2.11 0.04
C THR A 43 -12.10 2.17 -0.15
N TYR A 44 -11.66 2.48 -1.37
CA TYR A 44 -10.23 2.64 -1.65
C TYR A 44 -9.59 3.81 -0.89
N GLU A 45 -10.36 4.85 -0.56
CA GLU A 45 -9.92 5.94 0.32
C GLU A 45 -9.65 5.45 1.75
N GLU A 46 -10.58 4.69 2.34
CA GLU A 46 -10.40 4.12 3.67
C GLU A 46 -9.20 3.16 3.72
N ILE A 47 -9.00 2.38 2.65
CA ILE A 47 -7.80 1.53 2.50
C ILE A 47 -6.53 2.39 2.52
N ALA A 48 -6.51 3.51 1.79
CA ALA A 48 -5.35 4.39 1.74
C ALA A 48 -5.05 5.05 3.09
N GLU A 49 -6.07 5.48 3.84
CA GLU A 49 -5.90 6.03 5.18
C GLU A 49 -5.33 4.99 6.15
N LEU A 50 -5.89 3.77 6.16
CA LEU A 50 -5.39 2.68 6.99
C LEU A 50 -3.94 2.32 6.66
N ILE A 51 -3.59 2.29 5.38
CA ILE A 51 -2.24 1.97 4.92
C ILE A 51 -1.24 3.09 5.28
N ASP A 52 -1.64 4.36 5.22
CA ASP A 52 -0.82 5.51 5.63
C ASP A 52 -0.47 5.42 7.13
N ASP A 53 -1.42 5.00 7.98
CA ASP A 53 -1.18 4.79 9.40
C ASP A 53 -0.29 3.57 9.68
N VAL A 54 -0.51 2.45 8.98
CA VAL A 54 0.37 1.28 9.06
C VAL A 54 1.80 1.64 8.64
N CYS A 55 1.96 2.47 7.60
CA CYS A 55 3.25 2.94 7.12
C CYS A 55 4.03 3.70 8.20
N LYS A 56 3.38 4.66 8.87
CA LYS A 56 3.99 5.43 9.97
C LYS A 56 4.47 4.51 11.09
N ILE A 57 3.69 3.48 11.42
CA ILE A 57 4.06 2.48 12.43
C ILE A 57 5.30 1.70 11.99
N ILE A 58 5.34 1.22 10.74
CA ILE A 58 6.50 0.50 10.19
C ILE A 58 7.75 1.38 10.25
N VAL A 59 7.67 2.65 9.86
CA VAL A 59 8.82 3.58 9.89
C VAL A 59 9.39 3.71 11.30
N VAL A 60 8.53 3.95 12.30
CA VAL A 60 8.95 4.05 13.70
C VAL A 60 9.59 2.74 14.19
N LEU A 61 9.03 1.58 13.82
CA LEU A 61 9.60 0.29 14.21
C LEU A 61 10.93 0.00 13.52
N CYS A 62 11.11 0.41 12.26
CA CYS A 62 12.34 0.26 11.49
C CYS A 62 13.50 1.08 12.07
N GLU A 63 13.22 2.31 12.56
CA GLU A 63 14.21 3.13 13.27
C GLU A 63 14.69 2.43 14.55
N ASP A 64 13.78 1.75 15.26
CA ASP A 64 14.08 1.03 16.51
C ASP A 64 14.87 -0.27 16.33
N VAL A 65 14.85 -0.89 15.14
CA VAL A 65 15.51 -2.18 14.85
C VAL A 65 16.67 -2.08 13.85
N ASP A 66 17.06 -0.85 13.49
CA ASP A 66 18.12 -0.54 12.51
C ASP A 66 17.87 -1.18 11.13
N GLU A 67 16.63 -1.11 10.64
CA GLU A 67 16.23 -1.59 9.31
C GLU A 67 15.59 -0.46 8.46
N PRO A 68 16.31 0.65 8.20
CA PRO A 68 15.76 1.81 7.48
C PRO A 68 15.34 1.48 6.03
N GLU A 69 15.99 0.51 5.39
CA GLU A 69 15.65 0.09 4.02
C GLU A 69 14.26 -0.55 3.92
N LEU A 70 13.85 -1.31 4.94
CA LEU A 70 12.53 -1.92 4.99
C LEU A 70 11.45 -0.84 5.16
N GLY A 71 11.72 0.16 6.01
CA GLY A 71 10.84 1.31 6.18
C GLY A 71 10.66 2.10 4.89
N ALA A 72 11.75 2.35 4.15
CA ALA A 72 11.70 3.03 2.87
C ALA A 72 10.89 2.25 1.81
N LYS A 73 11.04 0.92 1.74
CA LYS A 73 10.24 0.07 0.85
C LYS A 73 8.76 0.09 1.24
N ALA A 74 8.44 -0.03 2.52
CA ALA A 74 7.07 0.04 3.01
C ALA A 74 6.42 1.37 2.59
N PHE A 75 7.16 2.48 2.75
CA PHE A 75 6.71 3.81 2.35
C PHE A 75 6.40 3.91 0.85
N GLU A 76 7.25 3.31 0.01
CA GLU A 76 7.02 3.26 -1.44
C GLU A 76 5.71 2.53 -1.79
N TYR A 77 5.47 1.34 -1.23
CA TYR A 77 4.23 0.60 -1.47
C TYR A 77 2.98 1.33 -0.95
N CYS A 78 3.10 1.97 0.21
CA CYS A 78 2.01 2.79 0.77
C CYS A 78 1.68 3.99 -0.14
N ALA A 79 2.70 4.62 -0.72
CA ALA A 79 2.52 5.71 -1.67
C ALA A 79 1.77 5.24 -2.93
N TYR A 80 2.09 4.05 -3.46
CA TYR A 80 1.33 3.47 -4.58
C TYR A 80 -0.15 3.26 -4.23
N VAL A 81 -0.44 2.64 -3.09
CA VAL A 81 -1.81 2.43 -2.63
C VAL A 81 -2.58 3.74 -2.54
N LYS A 82 -1.98 4.75 -1.91
CA LYS A 82 -2.59 6.07 -1.73
C LYS A 82 -2.86 6.78 -3.05
N ASN A 83 -1.88 6.78 -3.94
CA ASN A 83 -1.99 7.43 -5.25
C ASN A 83 -3.04 6.75 -6.13
N MET A 84 -3.10 5.42 -6.12
CA MET A 84 -4.13 4.66 -6.82
C MET A 84 -5.52 4.93 -6.25
N ALA A 85 -5.67 5.00 -4.93
CA ALA A 85 -6.94 5.35 -4.30
C ALA A 85 -7.43 6.75 -4.65
N ILE A 86 -6.52 7.74 -4.69
CA ILE A 86 -6.83 9.11 -5.14
C ILE A 86 -7.27 9.11 -6.60
N ALA A 87 -6.56 8.42 -7.49
CA ALA A 87 -6.93 8.32 -8.89
C ALA A 87 -8.33 7.69 -9.04
N ILE A 88 -8.62 6.62 -8.31
CA ILE A 88 -9.95 5.98 -8.27
C ILE A 88 -11.00 6.99 -7.80
N LYS A 89 -10.78 7.69 -6.69
CA LYS A 89 -11.71 8.72 -6.18
C LYS A 89 -12.02 9.78 -7.22
N GLU A 90 -10.99 10.30 -7.88
CA GLU A 90 -11.11 11.42 -8.83
C GLU A 90 -11.62 10.97 -10.21
N GLY A 91 -11.68 9.65 -10.47
CA GLY A 91 -12.01 9.13 -11.79
C GLY A 91 -10.89 9.37 -12.81
N ASP A 92 -9.65 9.56 -12.35
CA ASP A 92 -8.49 9.77 -13.21
C ASP A 92 -7.93 8.43 -13.69
N GLU A 93 -8.49 7.92 -14.80
CA GLU A 93 -8.07 6.67 -15.44
C GLU A 93 -6.60 6.70 -15.87
N THR A 94 -6.12 7.84 -16.37
CA THR A 94 -4.74 7.97 -16.84
C THR A 94 -3.74 7.87 -15.68
N ALA A 95 -4.03 8.54 -14.56
CA ALA A 95 -3.21 8.40 -13.36
C ALA A 95 -3.26 6.98 -12.81
N LEU A 96 -4.44 6.36 -12.76
CA LEU A 96 -4.60 4.98 -12.28
C LEU A 96 -3.79 4.00 -13.13
N GLU A 97 -3.87 4.08 -14.46
CA GLU A 97 -3.09 3.24 -15.38
C GLU A 97 -1.59 3.40 -15.16
N ARG A 98 -1.09 4.65 -15.02
CA ARG A 98 0.33 4.91 -14.72
C ARG A 98 0.76 4.21 -13.43
N TYR A 99 0.00 4.35 -12.35
CA TYR A 99 0.36 3.74 -11.07
C TYR A 99 0.26 2.21 -11.10
N VAL A 100 -0.71 1.66 -11.84
CA VAL A 100 -0.80 0.21 -12.12
C VAL A 100 0.47 -0.27 -12.81
N GLU A 101 0.90 0.38 -13.89
CA GLU A 101 2.10 -0.02 -14.62
C GLU A 101 3.37 0.08 -13.78
N GLU A 102 3.51 1.15 -12.98
CA GLU A 102 4.66 1.33 -12.11
C GLU A 102 4.71 0.27 -11.01
N LEU A 103 3.57 -0.03 -10.38
CA LEU A 103 3.47 -1.03 -9.32
C LEU A 103 3.61 -2.47 -9.85
N ASP A 104 3.09 -2.78 -11.03
CA ASP A 104 3.19 -4.11 -11.67
C ASP A 104 4.65 -4.49 -12.03
N ARG A 105 5.53 -3.49 -12.17
CA ARG A 105 6.98 -3.69 -12.39
C ARG A 105 7.76 -3.95 -11.10
N LYS A 106 7.13 -3.84 -9.93
CA LYS A 106 7.79 -4.01 -8.62
C LYS A 106 7.77 -5.47 -8.18
N SER A 107 8.79 -5.87 -7.40
CA SER A 107 8.86 -7.20 -6.80
C SER A 107 8.06 -7.24 -5.50
N PHE A 108 6.96 -8.00 -5.50
CA PHE A 108 6.21 -8.37 -4.29
C PHE A 108 6.82 -9.58 -3.55
N LEU A 109 8.00 -10.04 -4.00
CA LEU A 109 8.82 -11.11 -3.41
C LEU A 109 10.05 -10.51 -2.72
#